data_AF-A0A8C2M9D8-F1
#
_entry.id   AF-A0A8C2M9D8-F1
#
_cell.length_a   1.000
_cell.length_b   1.000
_cell.length_c   1.000
_cell.angle_alpha   90.00
_cell.angle_beta   90.00
_cell.angle_gamma   90.00
#
_symmetry.space_group_name_H-M   'P 1'
#
loop_
_entity.id
_entity.type
_entity.pdbx_description
1 polymer ?
#
loop_
_entity_poly.entity_id
_entity_poly.type
_entity_poly.pdbx_seq_one_letter_code
_entity_poly.pdbx_strand_id
1 'polypeptide(L)'
;MKIHNEVAKATVEAQIQELRTITRLQEQCRALQIQSVKEKTAQNKATLSLLRRNLRRGAHDWALAKKYDQWTISKACAKDASMKMAHCRSTMEVAREKLRKYVFDRVNAHNVLIHLARRRGQKLESLQLELASLRSQPDATKDELKLLQIIRQLENNIEKTTIKITTSQNIHMLYTDLLDYLKKVLASYPTELDKLQNTVTKYCLELSDMTIVSQDAMMITDEVRRNMRQGEATFIEERRARENRLNQQKKLIDKIHTKETSEKYRRGRRDLDFSSNLMSMENLKVRKRETSIADMEYQTEVTTLVEKVKSAVQCSHLWDIAGRFLAQKNTEENLELQMEDCEERRRQLEALMKKLELEEALLKFHQTPSSDGFNSIEKKMTATLEEEKARLQLAHNNVIKSQQLLLAIQTGIDNLYIRLIGITLPATQKEAAVSDTLDVYGKLEYCEGKLMYLTERMKMLSRNEEVDTMVSDILESTTLKEKHNTRITFEDQEEDVIETFQFADVDHSYVPSRAEIKRQGQRLIEGKLKVSKKKKK
;
A
#
# COMPACT_ATOMS: atom_id res chain seq x y z
N MET A 1 135.51 6.05 108.80
CA MET A 1 134.21 6.71 108.50
C MET A 1 134.38 8.15 107.97
N LYS A 2 135.20 8.40 106.92
CA LYS A 2 135.26 9.72 106.24
C LYS A 2 135.34 9.67 104.71
N ILE A 3 135.56 8.49 104.11
CA ILE A 3 135.76 8.34 102.64
C ILE A 3 134.44 8.03 101.90
N HIS A 4 133.38 7.58 102.59
CA HIS A 4 132.07 7.33 101.95
C HIS A 4 131.20 8.59 101.76
N ASN A 5 131.50 9.70 102.45
CA ASN A 5 130.62 10.88 102.42
C ASN A 5 130.97 11.88 101.30
N GLU A 6 132.22 11.89 100.81
CA GLU A 6 132.62 12.73 99.66
C GLU A 6 132.26 12.09 98.31
N VAL A 7 132.35 10.75 98.20
CA VAL A 7 131.89 10.03 96.99
C VAL A 7 130.37 10.18 96.83
N ALA A 8 129.59 10.06 97.90
CA ALA A 8 128.14 10.27 97.84
C ALA A 8 127.76 11.70 97.39
N LYS A 9 128.50 12.72 97.82
CA LYS A 9 128.22 14.12 97.44
C LYS A 9 128.55 14.41 95.97
N ALA A 10 129.67 13.91 95.46
CA ALA A 10 130.03 14.00 94.04
C ALA A 10 129.09 13.19 93.14
N THR A 11 128.60 12.04 93.61
CA THR A 11 127.63 11.20 92.87
C THR A 11 126.26 11.89 92.78
N VAL A 12 125.81 12.54 93.86
CA VAL A 12 124.56 13.32 93.88
C VAL A 12 124.67 14.58 93.00
N GLU A 13 125.82 15.28 92.99
CA GLU A 13 126.04 16.42 92.08
C GLU A 13 126.08 16.00 90.60
N ALA A 14 126.68 14.86 90.28
CA ALA A 14 126.65 14.27 88.94
C ALA A 14 125.21 13.91 88.50
N GLN A 15 124.42 13.29 89.40
CA GLN A 15 123.00 13.00 89.15
C GLN A 15 122.16 14.26 88.97
N ILE A 16 122.45 15.34 89.72
CA ILE A 16 121.77 16.63 89.55
C ILE A 16 122.15 17.27 88.21
N GLN A 17 123.41 17.19 87.79
CA GLN A 17 123.82 17.66 86.46
C GLN A 17 123.16 16.84 85.34
N GLU A 18 123.07 15.53 85.48
CA GLU A 18 122.37 14.64 84.54
C GLU A 18 120.87 14.94 84.46
N LEU A 19 120.20 15.14 85.60
CA LEU A 19 118.78 15.54 85.61
C LEU A 19 118.58 16.93 84.99
N ARG A 20 119.52 17.86 85.17
CA ARG A 20 119.48 19.19 84.52
C ARG A 20 119.69 19.08 83.01
N THR A 21 120.59 18.22 82.53
CA THR A 21 120.78 18.00 81.08
C THR A 21 119.59 17.29 80.46
N ILE A 22 119.02 16.29 81.13
CA ILE A 22 117.78 15.62 80.70
C ILE A 22 116.62 16.59 80.64
N THR A 23 116.43 17.44 81.67
CA THR A 23 115.36 18.44 81.69
C THR A 23 115.54 19.45 80.56
N ARG A 24 116.77 19.94 80.33
CA ARG A 24 117.09 20.83 79.21
C ARG A 24 116.81 20.17 77.86
N LEU A 25 117.17 18.90 77.68
CA LEU A 25 116.89 18.15 76.45
C LEU A 25 115.38 17.92 76.25
N GLN A 26 114.64 17.61 77.31
CA GLN A 26 113.18 17.47 77.26
C GLN A 26 112.50 18.80 76.90
N GLU A 27 112.97 19.92 77.45
CA GLU A 27 112.50 21.26 77.08
C GLU A 27 112.84 21.61 75.63
N GLN A 28 114.05 21.27 75.16
CA GLN A 28 114.44 21.44 73.76
C GLN A 28 113.59 20.57 72.82
N CYS A 29 113.36 19.30 73.16
CA CYS A 29 112.48 18.40 72.39
C CYS A 29 111.04 18.90 72.34
N ARG A 30 110.49 19.38 73.47
CA ARG A 30 109.16 20.02 73.51
C ARG A 30 109.13 21.29 72.65
N ALA A 31 110.16 22.12 72.69
CA ALA A 31 110.26 23.32 71.87
C ALA A 31 110.30 22.99 70.37
N LEU A 32 111.11 22.00 69.95
CA LEU A 32 111.18 21.52 68.57
C LEU A 32 109.85 20.89 68.11
N GLN A 33 109.17 20.13 68.97
CA GLN A 33 107.86 19.55 68.64
C GLN A 33 106.80 20.63 68.48
N ILE A 34 106.77 21.64 69.36
CA ILE A 34 105.89 22.81 69.23
C ILE A 34 106.21 23.58 67.95
N GLN A 35 107.49 23.76 67.62
CA GLN A 35 107.92 24.42 66.38
C GLN A 35 107.46 23.62 65.15
N SER A 36 107.65 22.31 65.11
CA SER A 36 107.20 21.45 64.01
C SER A 36 105.67 21.49 63.83
N VAL A 37 104.90 21.49 64.93
CA VAL A 37 103.44 21.66 64.86
C VAL A 37 103.07 23.05 64.35
N LYS A 38 103.74 24.11 64.82
CA LYS A 38 103.53 25.48 64.31
C LYS A 38 103.84 25.59 62.82
N GLU A 39 104.94 25.02 62.35
CA GLU A 39 105.30 24.97 60.93
C GLU A 39 104.28 24.19 60.10
N LYS A 40 103.85 23.00 60.55
CA LYS A 40 102.80 22.22 59.88
C LYS A 40 101.46 22.96 59.85
N THR A 41 101.07 23.62 60.94
CA THR A 41 99.83 24.42 60.95
C THR A 41 99.92 25.63 60.03
N ALA A 42 101.08 26.29 59.94
CA ALA A 42 101.32 27.37 58.99
C ALA A 42 101.27 26.86 57.54
N GLN A 43 101.89 25.72 57.25
CA GLN A 43 101.86 25.07 55.95
C GLN A 43 100.43 24.67 55.57
N ASN A 44 99.67 24.06 56.49
CA ASN A 44 98.26 23.70 56.28
C ASN A 44 97.37 24.94 56.05
N LYS A 45 97.65 26.04 56.76
CA LYS A 45 96.94 27.31 56.54
C LYS A 45 97.24 27.86 55.15
N ALA A 46 98.49 27.75 54.68
CA ALA A 46 98.88 28.15 53.33
C ALA A 46 98.22 27.27 52.24
N THR A 47 98.23 25.94 52.38
CA THR A 47 97.57 25.03 51.43
C THR A 47 96.07 25.24 51.38
N LEU A 48 95.40 25.41 52.54
CA LEU A 48 93.97 25.72 52.60
C LEU A 48 93.65 27.05 51.91
N SER A 49 94.51 28.06 52.06
CA SER A 49 94.36 29.34 51.37
C SER A 49 94.44 29.20 49.84
N LEU A 50 95.34 28.35 49.35
CA LEU A 50 95.50 28.03 47.93
C LEU A 50 94.29 27.26 47.39
N LEU A 51 93.83 26.23 48.10
CA LEU A 51 92.64 25.45 47.71
C LEU A 51 91.38 26.33 47.67
N ARG A 52 91.19 27.20 48.67
CA ARG A 52 90.08 28.18 48.67
C ARG A 52 90.18 29.16 47.50
N ARG A 53 91.39 29.58 47.11
CA ARG A 53 91.62 30.40 45.92
C ARG A 53 91.25 29.64 44.64
N ASN A 54 91.65 28.38 44.52
CA ASN A 54 91.33 27.55 43.36
C ASN A 54 89.83 27.25 43.25
N LEU A 55 89.15 26.96 44.37
CA LEU A 55 87.69 26.79 44.39
C LEU A 55 86.96 28.07 43.97
N ARG A 56 87.40 29.23 44.46
CA ARG A 56 86.81 30.52 44.02
C ARG A 56 87.06 30.79 42.54
N ARG A 57 88.25 30.47 42.04
CA ARG A 57 88.57 30.57 40.60
C ARG A 57 87.68 29.64 39.77
N GLY A 58 87.61 28.35 40.13
CA GLY A 58 86.77 27.39 39.43
C GLY A 58 85.27 27.74 39.46
N ALA A 59 84.78 28.27 40.58
CA ALA A 59 83.40 28.76 40.67
C ALA A 59 83.16 29.97 39.75
N HIS A 60 84.13 30.87 39.64
CA HIS A 60 84.08 32.00 38.73
C HIS A 60 84.12 31.55 37.26
N ASP A 61 85.04 30.65 36.91
CA ASP A 61 85.18 30.12 35.54
C ASP A 61 83.91 29.38 35.11
N TRP A 62 83.29 28.59 36.00
CA TRP A 62 82.01 27.92 35.74
C TRP A 62 80.86 28.91 35.54
N ALA A 63 80.81 29.98 36.36
CA ALA A 63 79.78 31.01 36.22
C ALA A 63 79.94 31.79 34.90
N LEU A 64 81.18 32.05 34.46
CA LEU A 64 81.45 32.64 33.16
C LEU A 64 81.01 31.72 32.02
N ALA A 65 81.41 30.44 32.04
CA ALA A 65 81.02 29.46 31.03
C ALA A 65 79.48 29.36 30.90
N LYS A 66 78.76 29.32 32.02
CA LYS A 66 77.29 29.30 32.03
C LYS A 66 76.67 30.55 31.40
N LYS A 67 77.25 31.73 31.65
CA LYS A 67 76.80 32.98 31.01
C LYS A 67 77.04 32.98 29.51
N TYR A 68 78.19 32.46 29.05
CA TYR A 68 78.49 32.31 27.63
C TYR A 68 77.52 31.34 26.94
N ASP A 69 77.23 30.21 27.55
CA ASP A 69 76.23 29.25 27.04
C ASP A 69 74.84 29.91 26.93
N GLN A 70 74.40 30.57 28.00
CA GLN A 70 73.09 31.24 28.02
C GLN A 70 72.99 32.33 26.96
N TRP A 71 74.03 33.15 26.79
CA TRP A 71 74.08 34.19 25.76
C TRP A 71 74.04 33.59 24.35
N THR A 72 74.83 32.55 24.10
CA THR A 72 74.92 31.89 22.79
C THR A 72 73.59 31.24 22.40
N ILE A 73 72.95 30.53 23.35
CA ILE A 73 71.62 29.94 23.16
C ILE A 73 70.57 31.03 22.89
N SER A 74 70.62 32.14 23.63
CA SER A 74 69.68 33.26 23.46
C SER A 74 69.82 33.95 22.11
N LYS A 75 71.07 34.08 21.60
CA LYS A 75 71.36 34.61 20.28
C LYS A 75 70.86 33.66 19.17
N ALA A 76 71.07 32.35 19.32
CA ALA A 76 70.65 31.34 18.35
C ALA A 76 69.12 31.21 18.23
N CYS A 77 68.39 31.31 19.35
CA CYS A 77 66.93 31.18 19.37
C CYS A 77 66.19 32.49 18.98
N ALA A 78 66.91 33.52 18.52
CA ALA A 78 66.39 34.75 17.88
C ALA A 78 65.12 35.37 18.50
N LYS A 79 63.94 35.33 17.84
CA LYS A 79 62.68 35.89 18.36
C LYS A 79 61.80 34.87 19.10
N ASP A 80 62.17 33.60 19.09
CA ASP A 80 61.34 32.53 19.67
C ASP A 80 61.54 32.46 21.19
N ALA A 81 60.68 33.18 21.91
CA ALA A 81 60.70 33.24 23.36
C ALA A 81 60.48 31.86 24.00
N SER A 82 59.66 31.01 23.39
CA SER A 82 59.35 29.67 23.92
C SER A 82 60.59 28.77 23.90
N MET A 83 61.30 28.78 22.77
CA MET A 83 62.47 27.95 22.54
C MET A 83 63.68 28.42 23.35
N LYS A 84 63.82 29.75 23.54
CA LYS A 84 64.78 30.32 24.48
C LYS A 84 64.57 29.76 25.88
N MET A 85 63.36 29.91 26.43
CA MET A 85 63.06 29.53 27.80
C MET A 85 63.25 28.03 28.06
N ALA A 86 62.93 27.19 27.07
CA ALA A 86 63.13 25.74 27.14
C ALA A 86 64.62 25.34 27.23
N HIS A 87 65.54 26.15 26.69
CA HIS A 87 66.97 25.84 26.61
C HIS A 87 67.86 26.69 27.53
N CYS A 88 67.33 27.71 28.22
CA CYS A 88 68.10 28.63 29.08
C CYS A 88 68.94 27.96 30.19
N ARG A 89 68.60 26.73 30.60
CA ARG A 89 69.33 25.96 31.64
C ARG A 89 70.21 24.84 31.08
N SER A 90 70.24 24.66 29.76
CA SER A 90 71.02 23.61 29.11
C SER A 90 72.43 24.10 28.78
N THR A 91 73.38 23.18 28.69
CA THR A 91 74.68 23.46 28.06
C THR A 91 74.48 23.65 26.55
N MET A 92 75.42 24.34 25.91
CA MET A 92 75.37 24.64 24.47
C MET A 92 75.15 23.38 23.60
N GLU A 93 75.83 22.28 23.91
CA GLU A 93 75.75 21.02 23.15
C GLU A 93 74.36 20.37 23.25
N VAL A 94 73.80 20.32 24.45
CA VAL A 94 72.46 19.74 24.69
C VAL A 94 71.38 20.58 24.02
N ALA A 95 71.52 21.91 24.04
CA ALA A 95 70.60 22.81 23.33
C ALA A 95 70.70 22.59 21.82
N ARG A 96 71.92 22.49 21.27
CA ARG A 96 72.17 22.26 19.84
C ARG A 96 71.52 20.95 19.36
N GLU A 97 71.67 19.85 20.10
CA GLU A 97 71.11 18.56 19.68
C GLU A 97 69.58 18.54 19.76
N LYS A 98 68.99 19.15 20.80
CA LYS A 98 67.53 19.30 20.91
C LYS A 98 66.96 20.15 19.77
N LEU A 99 67.64 21.24 19.42
CA LEU A 99 67.26 22.09 18.29
C LEU A 99 67.36 21.35 16.96
N ARG A 100 68.45 20.60 16.75
CA ARG A 100 68.66 19.77 15.55
C ARG A 100 67.53 18.76 15.39
N LYS A 101 67.18 18.04 16.46
CA LYS A 101 66.07 17.09 16.47
C LYS A 101 64.74 17.77 16.14
N TYR A 102 64.44 18.90 16.78
CA TYR A 102 63.23 19.66 16.52
C TYR A 102 63.09 20.08 15.05
N VAL A 103 64.18 20.60 14.46
CA VAL A 103 64.20 21.00 13.04
C VAL A 103 63.98 19.78 12.15
N PHE A 104 64.64 18.65 12.44
CA PHE A 104 64.46 17.41 11.69
C PHE A 104 63.01 16.90 11.75
N ASP A 105 62.42 16.86 12.94
CA ASP A 105 61.03 16.44 13.14
C ASP A 105 60.05 17.36 12.38
N ARG A 106 60.30 18.69 12.38
CA ARG A 106 59.50 19.66 11.61
C ARG A 106 59.64 19.48 10.11
N VAL A 107 60.85 19.24 9.60
CA VAL A 107 61.09 18.99 8.17
C VAL A 107 60.43 17.69 7.74
N ASN A 108 60.50 16.63 8.55
CA ASN A 108 59.82 15.37 8.27
C ASN A 108 58.29 15.55 8.24
N ALA A 109 57.73 16.25 9.21
CA ALA A 109 56.30 16.57 9.21
C ALA A 109 55.90 17.37 7.95
N HIS A 110 56.71 18.33 7.54
CA HIS A 110 56.49 19.09 6.31
C HIS A 110 56.55 18.21 5.06
N ASN A 111 57.54 17.32 4.94
CA ASN A 111 57.67 16.38 3.83
C ASN A 111 56.45 15.44 3.72
N VAL A 112 55.96 14.93 4.85
CA VAL A 112 54.74 14.11 4.91
C VAL A 112 53.53 14.90 4.41
N LEU A 113 53.37 16.16 4.87
CA LEU A 113 52.27 17.02 4.43
C LEU A 113 52.34 17.35 2.94
N ILE A 114 53.53 17.62 2.38
CA ILE A 114 53.71 17.83 0.94
C ILE A 114 53.29 16.59 0.16
N HIS A 115 53.73 15.40 0.58
CA HIS A 115 53.37 14.15 -0.08
C HIS A 115 51.85 13.92 -0.06
N LEU A 116 51.20 14.16 1.09
CA LEU A 116 49.75 14.08 1.22
C LEU A 116 49.03 15.07 0.30
N ALA A 117 49.50 16.32 0.26
CA ALA A 117 48.94 17.36 -0.60
C ALA A 117 49.04 16.97 -2.08
N ARG A 118 50.20 16.44 -2.53
CA ARG A 118 50.37 15.93 -3.90
C ARG A 118 49.42 14.78 -4.21
N ARG A 119 49.29 13.80 -3.31
CA ARG A 119 48.37 12.66 -3.51
C ARG A 119 46.91 13.11 -3.59
N ARG A 120 46.50 14.07 -2.76
CA ARG A 120 45.16 14.67 -2.84
C ARG A 120 44.96 15.45 -4.14
N GLY A 121 45.96 16.20 -4.60
CA GLY A 121 45.93 16.90 -5.88
C GLY A 121 45.72 15.94 -7.07
N GLN A 122 46.49 14.86 -7.13
CA GLN A 122 46.32 13.82 -8.16
C GLN A 122 44.92 13.19 -8.14
N LYS A 123 44.38 12.91 -6.94
CA LYS A 123 43.01 12.38 -6.83
C LYS A 123 41.97 13.40 -7.32
N LEU A 124 42.14 14.67 -6.99
CA LEU A 124 41.26 15.74 -7.46
C LEU A 124 41.29 15.86 -9.00
N GLU A 125 42.47 15.85 -9.60
CA GLU A 125 42.63 15.87 -11.06
C GLU A 125 41.94 14.66 -11.72
N SER A 126 42.10 13.46 -11.16
CA SER A 126 41.42 12.27 -11.68
C SER A 126 39.89 12.38 -11.64
N LEU A 127 39.35 12.93 -10.54
CA LEU A 127 37.91 13.13 -10.39
C LEU A 127 37.39 14.24 -11.32
N GLN A 128 38.18 15.29 -11.54
CA GLN A 128 37.82 16.35 -12.48
C GLN A 128 37.77 15.83 -13.92
N LEU A 129 38.70 14.96 -14.31
CA LEU A 129 38.69 14.31 -15.63
C LEU A 129 37.48 13.38 -15.80
N GLU A 130 37.16 12.58 -14.78
CA GLU A 130 35.98 11.70 -14.78
C GLU A 130 34.68 12.51 -14.90
N LEU A 131 34.56 13.59 -14.12
CA LEU A 131 33.42 14.50 -14.19
C LEU A 131 33.30 15.16 -15.58
N ALA A 132 34.41 15.62 -16.16
CA ALA A 132 34.42 16.17 -17.52
C ALA A 132 34.00 15.13 -18.56
N SER A 133 34.45 13.88 -18.42
CA SER A 133 34.03 12.77 -19.27
C SER A 133 32.53 12.53 -19.18
N LEU A 134 31.98 12.44 -17.96
CA LEU A 134 30.54 12.28 -17.73
C LEU A 134 29.73 13.43 -18.33
N ARG A 135 30.18 14.67 -18.16
CA ARG A 135 29.52 15.85 -18.76
C ARG A 135 29.59 15.89 -20.29
N SER A 136 30.60 15.27 -20.89
CA SER A 136 30.75 15.20 -22.34
C SER A 136 29.95 14.06 -22.99
N GLN A 137 29.31 13.20 -22.19
CA GLN A 137 28.43 12.17 -22.73
C GLN A 137 27.13 12.81 -23.23
N PRO A 138 26.63 12.42 -24.41
CA PRO A 138 25.36 12.91 -24.92
C PRO A 138 24.20 12.43 -24.02
N ASP A 139 23.25 13.32 -23.75
CA ASP A 139 22.07 13.08 -22.87
C ASP A 139 21.19 11.91 -23.30
N ALA A 140 21.23 11.54 -24.59
CA ALA A 140 20.53 10.37 -25.11
C ALA A 140 21.44 9.62 -26.08
N THR A 141 21.63 8.34 -25.79
CA THR A 141 22.29 7.41 -26.71
C THR A 141 21.42 7.18 -27.95
N LYS A 142 22.05 6.82 -29.07
CA LYS A 142 21.31 6.52 -30.31
C LYS A 142 20.29 5.40 -30.11
N ASP A 143 20.52 4.49 -29.17
CA ASP A 143 19.62 3.38 -28.87
C ASP A 143 18.43 3.84 -28.03
N GLU A 144 18.61 4.77 -27.09
CA GLU A 144 17.48 5.41 -26.38
C GLU A 144 16.55 6.17 -27.34
N LEU A 145 17.11 6.88 -28.32
CA LEU A 145 16.30 7.55 -29.35
C LEU A 145 15.50 6.54 -30.20
N LYS A 146 16.09 5.39 -30.55
CA LYS A 146 15.37 4.31 -31.25
C LYS A 146 14.27 3.73 -30.37
N LEU A 147 14.54 3.50 -29.09
CA LEU A 147 13.54 3.00 -28.13
C LEU A 147 12.38 3.99 -27.99
N LEU A 148 12.65 5.30 -27.88
CA LEU A 148 11.61 6.33 -27.85
C LEU A 148 10.76 6.35 -29.14
N GLN A 149 11.39 6.15 -30.30
CA GLN A 149 10.66 6.04 -31.56
C GLN A 149 9.77 4.78 -31.62
N ILE A 150 10.26 3.65 -31.10
CA ILE A 150 9.50 2.40 -31.00
C ILE A 150 8.31 2.58 -30.05
N ILE A 151 8.52 3.20 -28.88
CA ILE A 151 7.45 3.50 -27.92
C ILE A 151 6.35 4.33 -28.58
N ARG A 152 6.73 5.43 -29.24
CA ARG A 152 5.77 6.28 -29.97
C ARG A 152 5.00 5.52 -31.05
N GLN A 153 5.66 4.59 -31.75
CA GLN A 153 5.00 3.75 -32.76
C GLN A 153 4.02 2.76 -32.13
N LEU A 154 4.37 2.16 -31.00
CA LEU A 154 3.51 1.24 -30.26
C LEU A 154 2.30 1.97 -29.69
N GLU A 155 2.47 3.15 -29.09
CA GLU A 155 1.39 4.00 -28.60
C GLU A 155 0.37 4.31 -29.71
N ASN A 156 0.86 4.76 -30.88
CA ASN A 156 0.00 5.01 -32.04
C ASN A 156 -0.76 3.76 -32.52
N ASN A 157 -0.11 2.59 -32.47
CA ASN A 157 -0.74 1.34 -32.87
C ASN A 157 -1.81 0.89 -31.86
N ILE A 158 -1.55 1.07 -30.55
CA ILE A 158 -2.51 0.81 -29.48
C ILE A 158 -3.72 1.72 -29.65
N GLU A 159 -3.53 3.03 -29.83
CA GLU A 159 -4.64 3.98 -29.99
C GLU A 159 -5.50 3.64 -31.22
N LYS A 160 -4.89 3.32 -32.36
CA LYS A 160 -5.62 2.84 -33.56
C LYS A 160 -6.43 1.57 -33.29
N THR A 161 -5.90 0.67 -32.47
CA THR A 161 -6.57 -0.60 -32.13
C THR A 161 -7.74 -0.35 -31.19
N THR A 162 -7.59 0.53 -30.19
CA THR A 162 -8.67 0.97 -29.30
C THR A 162 -9.82 1.62 -30.07
N ILE A 163 -9.51 2.48 -31.04
CA ILE A 163 -10.52 3.08 -31.94
C ILE A 163 -11.25 1.99 -32.72
N LYS A 164 -10.54 1.01 -33.30
CA LYS A 164 -11.16 -0.11 -34.02
C LYS A 164 -12.05 -0.98 -33.14
N ILE A 165 -11.64 -1.23 -31.90
CA ILE A 165 -12.44 -2.00 -30.92
C ILE A 165 -13.73 -1.22 -30.62
N THR A 166 -13.63 0.07 -30.34
CA THR A 166 -14.78 0.93 -30.03
C THR A 166 -15.76 1.00 -31.22
N THR A 167 -15.26 1.16 -32.44
CA THR A 167 -16.13 1.16 -33.63
C THR A 167 -16.76 -0.20 -33.88
N SER A 168 -16.02 -1.29 -33.69
CA SER A 168 -16.58 -2.65 -33.78
C SER A 168 -17.66 -2.92 -32.73
N GLN A 169 -17.48 -2.44 -31.51
CA GLN A 169 -18.47 -2.54 -30.44
C GLN A 169 -19.74 -1.76 -30.79
N ASN A 170 -19.61 -0.53 -31.31
CA ASN A 170 -20.75 0.26 -31.76
C ASN A 170 -21.52 -0.45 -32.89
N ILE A 171 -20.80 -1.03 -33.86
CA ILE A 171 -21.40 -1.82 -34.95
C ILE A 171 -22.12 -3.06 -34.39
N HIS A 172 -21.50 -3.76 -33.44
CA HIS A 172 -22.11 -4.94 -32.82
C HIS A 172 -23.40 -4.60 -32.06
N MET A 173 -23.39 -3.51 -31.29
CA MET A 173 -24.60 -3.02 -30.62
C MET A 173 -25.70 -2.70 -31.63
N LEU A 174 -25.38 -2.00 -32.72
CA LEU A 174 -26.34 -1.68 -33.78
C LEU A 174 -26.96 -2.95 -34.39
N TYR A 175 -26.15 -3.97 -34.69
CA TYR A 175 -26.65 -5.23 -35.22
C TYR A 175 -27.50 -6.00 -34.21
N THR A 176 -27.17 -5.92 -32.93
CA THR A 176 -27.95 -6.54 -31.85
C THR A 176 -29.30 -5.86 -31.71
N ASP A 177 -29.34 -4.52 -31.71
CA ASP A 177 -30.58 -3.75 -31.68
C ASP A 177 -31.47 -4.04 -32.90
N LEU A 178 -30.87 -4.14 -34.10
CA LEU A 178 -31.59 -4.50 -35.32
C LEU A 178 -32.16 -5.92 -35.24
N LEU A 179 -31.39 -6.87 -34.72
CA LEU A 179 -31.86 -8.25 -34.54
C LEU A 179 -33.04 -8.31 -33.58
N ASP A 180 -32.97 -7.59 -32.46
CA ASP A 180 -34.07 -7.54 -31.49
C ASP A 180 -35.31 -6.86 -32.06
N TYR A 181 -35.15 -5.81 -32.87
CA TYR A 181 -36.25 -5.23 -33.63
C TYR A 181 -36.89 -6.24 -34.57
N LEU A 182 -36.08 -6.96 -35.36
CA LEU A 182 -36.57 -7.98 -36.29
C LEU A 182 -37.28 -9.12 -35.57
N LYS A 183 -36.78 -9.57 -34.41
CA LYS A 183 -37.46 -10.57 -33.56
C LYS A 183 -38.83 -10.08 -33.10
N LYS A 184 -38.94 -8.81 -32.68
CA LYS A 184 -40.23 -8.20 -32.30
C LYS A 184 -41.22 -8.16 -33.47
N VAL A 185 -40.75 -7.77 -34.65
CA VAL A 185 -41.58 -7.79 -35.88
C VAL A 185 -41.99 -9.23 -36.21
N LEU A 186 -41.07 -10.18 -36.15
CA LEU A 186 -41.35 -11.59 -36.41
C LEU A 186 -42.40 -12.15 -35.45
N ALA A 187 -42.33 -11.79 -34.16
CA ALA A 187 -43.31 -12.19 -33.16
C ALA A 187 -44.72 -11.65 -33.42
N SER A 188 -44.85 -10.56 -34.20
CA SER A 188 -46.16 -9.98 -34.56
C SER A 188 -46.86 -10.71 -35.72
N TYR A 189 -46.09 -11.36 -36.61
CA TYR A 189 -46.65 -12.03 -37.79
C TYR A 189 -47.64 -13.16 -37.48
N PRO A 190 -47.41 -14.06 -36.50
CA PRO A 190 -48.38 -15.10 -36.17
C PRO A 190 -49.76 -14.53 -35.81
N THR A 191 -49.80 -13.44 -35.05
CA THR A 191 -51.07 -12.79 -34.67
C THR A 191 -51.78 -12.19 -35.88
N GLU A 192 -51.06 -11.59 -36.82
CA GLU A 192 -51.66 -11.13 -38.08
C GLU A 192 -52.14 -12.28 -38.95
N LEU A 193 -51.37 -13.37 -39.02
CA LEU A 193 -51.72 -14.55 -39.76
C LEU A 193 -52.99 -15.21 -39.19
N ASP A 194 -53.11 -15.31 -37.86
CA ASP A 194 -54.30 -15.82 -37.20
C ASP A 194 -55.54 -14.97 -37.50
N LYS A 195 -55.40 -13.64 -37.53
CA LYS A 195 -56.51 -12.74 -37.94
C LYS A 195 -56.95 -13.03 -39.37
N LEU A 196 -56.00 -13.22 -40.28
CA LEU A 196 -56.30 -13.51 -41.68
C LEU A 196 -56.93 -14.91 -41.83
N GLN A 197 -56.37 -15.93 -41.17
CA GLN A 197 -56.89 -17.30 -41.12
C GLN A 197 -58.34 -17.30 -40.63
N ASN A 198 -58.62 -16.63 -39.50
CA ASN A 198 -59.97 -16.52 -38.94
C ASN A 198 -60.94 -15.83 -39.91
N THR A 199 -60.48 -14.84 -40.67
CA THR A 199 -61.30 -14.15 -41.68
C THR A 199 -61.63 -15.08 -42.85
N VAL A 200 -60.65 -15.86 -43.32
CA VAL A 200 -60.87 -16.88 -44.35
C VAL A 200 -61.85 -17.96 -43.88
N THR A 201 -61.68 -18.47 -42.65
CA THR A 201 -62.60 -19.46 -42.09
C THR A 201 -64.03 -18.93 -42.03
N LYS A 202 -64.24 -17.66 -41.64
CA LYS A 202 -65.56 -17.02 -41.67
C LYS A 202 -66.16 -17.00 -43.07
N TYR A 203 -65.39 -16.57 -44.08
CA TYR A 203 -65.87 -16.56 -45.47
C TYR A 203 -66.17 -17.97 -45.99
N CYS A 204 -65.39 -18.98 -45.62
CA CYS A 204 -65.69 -20.37 -46.00
C CYS A 204 -66.99 -20.87 -45.36
N LEU A 205 -67.26 -20.53 -44.10
CA LEU A 205 -68.52 -20.87 -43.43
C LEU A 205 -69.71 -20.19 -44.10
N GLU A 206 -69.61 -18.88 -44.36
CA GLU A 206 -70.65 -18.12 -45.08
C GLU A 206 -70.95 -18.70 -46.47
N LEU A 207 -69.90 -19.11 -47.20
CA LEU A 207 -70.06 -19.75 -48.51
C LEU A 207 -70.72 -21.13 -48.41
N SER A 208 -70.37 -21.92 -47.39
CA SER A 208 -71.01 -23.22 -47.12
C SER A 208 -72.50 -23.04 -46.80
N ASP A 209 -72.84 -22.10 -45.93
CA ASP A 209 -74.24 -21.78 -45.58
C ASP A 209 -75.02 -21.34 -46.83
N MET A 210 -74.43 -20.48 -47.66
CA MET A 210 -75.05 -20.07 -48.93
C MET A 210 -75.23 -21.24 -49.91
N THR A 211 -74.30 -22.19 -49.92
CA THR A 211 -74.39 -23.42 -50.74
C THR A 211 -75.54 -24.31 -50.28
N ILE A 212 -75.71 -24.50 -48.97
CA ILE A 212 -76.84 -25.25 -48.39
C ILE A 212 -78.16 -24.57 -48.77
N VAL A 213 -78.26 -23.24 -48.60
CA VAL A 213 -79.47 -22.48 -48.98
C VAL A 213 -79.78 -22.60 -50.48
N SER A 214 -78.76 -22.58 -51.33
CA SER A 214 -78.92 -22.79 -52.79
C SER A 214 -79.42 -24.20 -53.11
N GLN A 215 -78.85 -25.23 -52.46
CA GLN A 215 -79.26 -26.62 -52.60
C GLN A 215 -80.72 -26.81 -52.17
N ASP A 216 -81.11 -26.24 -51.03
CA ASP A 216 -82.48 -26.28 -50.51
C ASP A 216 -83.45 -25.56 -51.44
N ALA A 217 -83.09 -24.37 -51.94
CA ALA A 217 -83.88 -23.65 -52.93
C ALA A 217 -84.06 -24.49 -54.20
N MET A 218 -83.00 -25.16 -54.68
CA MET A 218 -83.08 -26.05 -55.83
C MET A 218 -84.02 -27.24 -55.56
N MET A 219 -83.92 -27.89 -54.40
CA MET A 219 -84.81 -28.98 -53.98
C MET A 219 -86.28 -28.53 -53.91
N ILE A 220 -86.56 -27.35 -53.34
CA ILE A 220 -87.90 -26.77 -53.29
C ILE A 220 -88.40 -26.51 -54.71
N THR A 221 -87.59 -25.93 -55.59
CA THR A 221 -88.02 -25.65 -56.98
C THR A 221 -88.30 -26.93 -57.77
N ASP A 222 -87.50 -27.99 -57.57
CA ASP A 222 -87.73 -29.29 -58.19
C ASP A 222 -88.98 -29.97 -57.65
N GLU A 223 -89.22 -29.86 -56.33
CA GLU A 223 -90.43 -30.40 -55.69
C GLU A 223 -91.69 -29.67 -56.18
N VAL A 224 -91.65 -28.34 -56.26
CA VAL A 224 -92.72 -27.53 -56.87
C VAL A 224 -92.95 -27.93 -58.33
N ARG A 225 -91.89 -28.16 -59.12
CA ARG A 225 -91.99 -28.59 -60.52
C ARG A 225 -92.58 -29.99 -60.65
N ARG A 226 -92.24 -30.93 -59.76
CA ARG A 226 -92.84 -32.28 -59.69
C ARG A 226 -94.32 -32.19 -59.35
N ASN A 227 -94.66 -31.46 -58.30
CA ASN A 227 -96.06 -31.25 -57.88
C ASN A 227 -96.89 -30.57 -58.98
N MET A 228 -96.33 -29.60 -59.72
CA MET A 228 -96.99 -28.98 -60.87
C MET A 228 -97.24 -30.00 -61.98
N ARG A 229 -96.24 -30.80 -62.38
CA ARG A 229 -96.41 -31.87 -63.39
C ARG A 229 -97.43 -32.92 -62.97
N GLN A 230 -97.43 -33.32 -61.69
CA GLN A 230 -98.40 -34.26 -61.14
C GLN A 230 -99.81 -33.67 -61.11
N GLY A 231 -99.94 -32.39 -60.73
CA GLY A 231 -101.18 -31.63 -60.80
C GLY A 231 -101.72 -31.51 -62.22
N GLU A 232 -100.86 -31.21 -63.20
CA GLU A 232 -101.23 -31.19 -64.62
C GLU A 232 -101.70 -32.56 -65.12
N ALA A 233 -101.00 -33.65 -64.77
CA ALA A 233 -101.38 -35.01 -65.16
C ALA A 233 -102.75 -35.41 -64.58
N THR A 234 -102.94 -35.21 -63.28
CA THR A 234 -104.22 -35.47 -62.60
C THR A 234 -105.35 -34.62 -63.17
N PHE A 235 -105.10 -33.34 -63.49
CA PHE A 235 -106.06 -32.48 -64.16
C PHE A 235 -106.43 -32.97 -65.56
N ILE A 236 -105.46 -33.42 -66.36
CA ILE A 236 -105.71 -34.01 -67.69
C ILE A 236 -106.53 -35.29 -67.57
N GLU A 237 -106.22 -36.16 -66.61
CA GLU A 237 -106.97 -37.38 -66.34
C GLU A 237 -108.41 -37.09 -65.91
N GLU A 238 -108.61 -36.14 -64.99
CA GLU A 238 -109.93 -35.69 -64.57
C GLU A 238 -110.72 -35.09 -65.74
N ARG A 239 -110.07 -34.24 -66.55
CA ARG A 239 -110.66 -33.68 -67.77
C ARG A 239 -111.07 -34.79 -68.75
N ARG A 240 -110.20 -35.77 -69.02
CA ARG A 240 -110.52 -36.92 -69.90
C ARG A 240 -111.66 -37.75 -69.32
N ALA A 241 -111.67 -38.01 -68.02
CA ALA A 241 -112.76 -38.73 -67.35
C ALA A 241 -114.08 -37.96 -67.47
N ARG A 242 -114.07 -36.63 -67.27
CA ARG A 242 -115.23 -35.76 -67.45
C ARG A 242 -115.71 -35.72 -68.89
N GLU A 243 -114.80 -35.60 -69.85
CA GLU A 243 -115.10 -35.61 -71.28
C GLU A 243 -115.63 -36.97 -71.74
N ASN A 244 -115.11 -38.07 -71.21
CA ASN A 244 -115.64 -39.42 -71.45
C ASN A 244 -117.07 -39.56 -70.88
N ARG A 245 -117.32 -39.09 -69.64
CA ARG A 245 -118.68 -39.04 -69.06
C ARG A 245 -119.60 -38.17 -69.93
N LEU A 246 -119.13 -37.01 -70.38
CA LEU A 246 -119.88 -36.13 -71.28
C LEU A 246 -120.14 -36.80 -72.63
N ASN A 247 -119.18 -37.53 -73.20
CA ASN A 247 -119.36 -38.27 -74.45
C ASN A 247 -120.32 -39.46 -74.27
N GLN A 248 -120.32 -40.12 -73.11
CA GLN A 248 -121.34 -41.12 -72.79
C GLN A 248 -122.73 -40.50 -72.72
N GLN A 249 -122.87 -39.34 -72.06
CA GLN A 249 -124.12 -38.57 -72.05
C GLN A 249 -124.50 -38.07 -73.45
N LYS A 250 -123.56 -37.58 -74.26
CA LYS A 250 -123.79 -37.18 -75.66
C LYS A 250 -124.22 -38.37 -76.51
N LYS A 251 -123.62 -39.56 -76.36
CA LYS A 251 -124.09 -40.77 -77.06
C LYS A 251 -125.49 -41.18 -76.63
N LEU A 252 -125.87 -40.94 -75.36
CA LEU A 252 -127.25 -41.10 -74.90
C LEU A 252 -128.17 -40.04 -75.52
N ILE A 253 -127.71 -38.78 -75.62
CA ILE A 253 -128.42 -37.67 -76.26
C ILE A 253 -128.53 -37.88 -77.78
N ASP A 254 -127.52 -38.37 -78.48
CA ASP A 254 -127.55 -38.69 -79.90
C ASP A 254 -128.44 -39.91 -80.15
N LYS A 255 -128.51 -40.87 -79.23
CA LYS A 255 -129.54 -41.93 -79.21
C LYS A 255 -130.94 -41.38 -78.95
N ILE A 256 -131.05 -40.27 -78.22
CA ILE A 256 -132.30 -39.53 -78.05
C ILE A 256 -132.61 -38.77 -79.34
N HIS A 257 -131.69 -37.99 -79.93
CA HIS A 257 -131.87 -37.24 -81.17
C HIS A 257 -132.07 -38.11 -82.42
N THR A 258 -131.52 -39.32 -82.50
CA THR A 258 -131.89 -40.31 -83.54
C THR A 258 -133.29 -40.89 -83.34
N LYS A 259 -133.89 -40.72 -82.15
CA LYS A 259 -135.31 -40.95 -81.85
C LYS A 259 -136.15 -39.66 -81.76
N GLU A 260 -135.52 -38.49 -81.89
CA GLU A 260 -136.10 -37.14 -81.73
C GLU A 260 -135.95 -36.32 -83.03
N THR A 261 -135.69 -36.98 -84.17
CA THR A 261 -136.11 -36.51 -85.51
C THR A 261 -137.59 -36.81 -85.78
N SER A 262 -138.31 -37.32 -84.77
CA SER A 262 -139.75 -37.21 -84.60
C SER A 262 -140.01 -36.40 -83.33
N GLU A 263 -140.69 -35.27 -83.49
CA GLU A 263 -141.14 -34.32 -82.45
C GLU A 263 -140.20 -33.17 -82.06
N LYS A 264 -140.32 -32.11 -82.86
CA LYS A 264 -140.25 -30.72 -82.38
C LYS A 264 -141.31 -30.50 -81.30
N TYR A 265 -140.97 -29.85 -80.20
CA TYR A 265 -141.44 -28.50 -79.83
C TYR A 265 -141.30 -28.20 -78.32
N ARG A 266 -140.71 -27.02 -78.07
CA ARG A 266 -140.97 -26.07 -76.97
C ARG A 266 -140.45 -26.37 -75.54
N ARG A 267 -139.90 -25.26 -75.03
CA ARG A 267 -139.66 -24.82 -73.64
C ARG A 267 -138.23 -25.11 -73.18
N GLY A 268 -137.44 -24.15 -72.69
CA GLY A 268 -137.79 -22.82 -72.21
C GLY A 268 -137.47 -22.70 -70.73
N ARG A 269 -136.30 -22.11 -70.47
CA ARG A 269 -136.01 -21.14 -69.40
C ARG A 269 -135.76 -21.65 -67.96
N ARG A 270 -134.83 -20.89 -67.35
CA ARG A 270 -134.55 -20.60 -65.92
C ARG A 270 -133.53 -21.53 -65.28
N ASP A 271 -132.34 -21.00 -64.99
CA ASP A 271 -132.02 -20.11 -63.85
C ASP A 271 -132.39 -20.75 -62.53
N LEU A 272 -131.38 -21.03 -61.71
CA LEU A 272 -131.44 -20.93 -60.26
C LEU A 272 -129.99 -20.82 -59.74
N ASP A 273 -129.69 -19.60 -59.33
CA ASP A 273 -128.68 -19.24 -58.36
C ASP A 273 -128.93 -19.93 -56.99
N PHE A 274 -127.96 -19.71 -56.09
CA PHE A 274 -127.89 -19.91 -54.63
C PHE A 274 -126.98 -21.06 -54.18
N SER A 275 -125.80 -20.77 -53.59
CA SER A 275 -125.58 -20.24 -52.21
C SER A 275 -125.65 -21.39 -51.20
N SER A 276 -124.87 -21.52 -50.12
CA SER A 276 -123.90 -20.70 -49.41
C SER A 276 -123.17 -21.65 -48.45
N ASN A 277 -121.97 -21.25 -48.01
CA ASN A 277 -121.36 -21.45 -46.69
C ASN A 277 -121.96 -22.51 -45.75
N LEU A 278 -121.10 -23.31 -45.08
CA LEU A 278 -120.66 -23.02 -43.71
C LEU A 278 -119.68 -24.09 -43.18
N MET A 279 -118.74 -23.61 -42.36
CA MET A 279 -117.96 -24.30 -41.30
C MET A 279 -116.88 -25.31 -41.74
N SER A 280 -115.60 -25.08 -41.44
CA SER A 280 -114.91 -24.90 -40.13
C SER A 280 -114.50 -26.23 -39.50
N MET A 281 -113.26 -26.21 -39.00
CA MET A 281 -112.46 -27.25 -38.33
C MET A 281 -111.82 -28.28 -39.27
N GLU A 282 -110.54 -28.59 -39.15
CA GLU A 282 -109.90 -28.97 -37.88
C GLU A 282 -108.37 -28.75 -37.89
N ASN A 283 -107.84 -28.08 -36.85
CA ASN A 283 -106.41 -28.07 -36.55
C ASN A 283 -106.01 -29.44 -36.01
N LEU A 284 -105.29 -30.23 -36.81
CA LEU A 284 -104.66 -31.45 -36.33
C LEU A 284 -103.48 -31.09 -35.43
N LYS A 285 -103.74 -31.18 -34.11
CA LYS A 285 -102.72 -31.24 -33.07
C LYS A 285 -101.71 -32.34 -33.42
N VAL A 286 -100.44 -31.95 -33.57
CA VAL A 286 -99.32 -32.89 -33.51
C VAL A 286 -99.36 -33.55 -32.13
N ARG A 287 -99.72 -34.83 -32.12
CA ARG A 287 -99.76 -35.72 -30.98
C ARG A 287 -98.38 -35.73 -30.30
N LYS A 288 -98.30 -35.24 -29.06
CA LYS A 288 -97.18 -35.53 -28.16
C LYS A 288 -97.05 -37.04 -28.05
N ARG A 289 -95.87 -37.57 -28.40
CA ARG A 289 -95.45 -38.92 -28.04
C ARG A 289 -95.40 -38.99 -26.51
N GLU A 290 -96.09 -39.96 -25.93
CA GLU A 290 -95.91 -40.33 -24.52
C GLU A 290 -94.50 -40.92 -24.37
N THR A 291 -93.72 -40.36 -23.44
CA THR A 291 -92.40 -40.88 -23.06
C THR A 291 -92.55 -42.28 -22.49
N SER A 292 -91.86 -43.26 -23.07
CA SER A 292 -91.82 -44.63 -22.56
C SER A 292 -91.19 -44.65 -21.16
N ILE A 293 -91.51 -45.64 -20.33
CA ILE A 293 -90.88 -45.82 -19.00
C ILE A 293 -89.33 -45.92 -19.13
N ALA A 294 -88.86 -46.54 -20.21
CA ALA A 294 -87.43 -46.60 -20.55
C ALA A 294 -86.83 -45.23 -20.88
N ASP A 295 -87.60 -44.29 -21.44
CA ASP A 295 -87.14 -42.92 -21.72
C ASP A 295 -86.99 -42.11 -20.42
N MET A 296 -87.87 -42.36 -19.44
CA MET A 296 -87.77 -41.73 -18.11
C MET A 296 -86.58 -42.27 -17.32
N GLU A 297 -86.36 -43.60 -17.30
CA GLU A 297 -85.20 -44.21 -16.65
C GLU A 297 -83.90 -43.71 -17.26
N TYR A 298 -83.80 -43.69 -18.61
CA TYR A 298 -82.66 -43.14 -19.32
C TYR A 298 -82.42 -41.66 -18.99
N GLN A 299 -83.47 -40.82 -18.95
CA GLN A 299 -83.32 -39.41 -18.57
C GLN A 299 -82.82 -39.26 -17.13
N THR A 300 -83.33 -40.05 -16.18
CA THR A 300 -82.85 -40.01 -14.79
C THR A 300 -81.38 -40.40 -14.69
N GLU A 301 -80.97 -41.47 -15.37
CA GLU A 301 -79.58 -41.93 -15.39
C GLU A 301 -78.64 -40.86 -15.97
N VAL A 302 -79.02 -40.27 -17.10
CA VAL A 302 -78.28 -39.16 -17.73
C VAL A 302 -78.16 -37.97 -16.79
N THR A 303 -79.23 -37.55 -16.13
CA THR A 303 -79.15 -36.43 -15.15
C THR A 303 -78.25 -36.75 -13.95
N THR A 304 -78.26 -37.98 -13.44
CA THR A 304 -77.35 -38.36 -12.33
C THR A 304 -75.88 -38.38 -12.76
N LEU A 305 -75.61 -38.83 -13.99
CA LEU A 305 -74.26 -38.87 -14.54
C LEU A 305 -73.72 -37.45 -14.77
N VAL A 306 -74.57 -36.57 -15.28
CA VAL A 306 -74.24 -35.15 -15.48
C VAL A 306 -73.98 -34.43 -14.17
N GLU A 307 -74.76 -34.69 -13.11
CA GLU A 307 -74.49 -34.11 -11.78
C GLU A 307 -73.21 -34.68 -11.14
N LYS A 308 -72.87 -35.95 -11.39
CA LYS A 308 -71.56 -36.51 -10.99
C LYS A 308 -70.41 -35.78 -11.68
N VAL A 309 -70.50 -35.56 -13.00
CA VAL A 309 -69.48 -34.80 -13.76
C VAL A 309 -69.39 -33.36 -13.26
N LYS A 310 -70.53 -32.70 -13.05
CA LYS A 310 -70.58 -31.34 -12.51
C LYS A 310 -69.93 -31.23 -11.13
N SER A 311 -70.14 -32.21 -10.25
CA SER A 311 -69.50 -32.27 -8.93
C SER A 311 -67.99 -32.52 -9.00
N ALA A 312 -67.53 -33.39 -9.90
CA ALA A 312 -66.11 -33.71 -10.08
C ALA A 312 -65.32 -32.51 -10.65
N VAL A 313 -65.93 -31.79 -11.59
CA VAL A 313 -65.36 -30.60 -12.24
C VAL A 313 -65.62 -29.31 -11.41
N GLN A 314 -66.34 -29.44 -10.29
CA GLN A 314 -66.71 -28.40 -9.33
C GLN A 314 -67.45 -27.19 -9.93
N CYS A 315 -68.21 -27.37 -11.01
CA CYS A 315 -68.89 -26.27 -11.70
C CYS A 315 -70.36 -26.11 -11.28
N SER A 316 -70.88 -24.89 -11.38
CA SER A 316 -72.24 -24.56 -10.92
C SER A 316 -73.30 -24.84 -11.99
N HIS A 317 -72.94 -24.69 -13.27
CA HIS A 317 -73.84 -24.93 -14.40
C HIS A 317 -73.26 -25.94 -15.40
N LEU A 318 -74.15 -26.66 -16.08
CA LEU A 318 -73.84 -27.65 -17.12
C LEU A 318 -72.99 -27.06 -18.25
N TRP A 319 -73.30 -25.82 -18.63
CA TRP A 319 -72.64 -25.09 -19.72
C TRP A 319 -71.17 -24.77 -19.41
N ASP A 320 -70.78 -24.77 -18.12
CA ASP A 320 -69.41 -24.45 -17.69
C ASP A 320 -68.47 -25.66 -17.74
N ILE A 321 -69.01 -26.88 -17.86
CA ILE A 321 -68.23 -28.13 -17.86
C ILE A 321 -67.18 -28.11 -18.98
N ALA A 322 -67.61 -27.75 -20.20
CA ALA A 322 -66.71 -27.67 -21.36
C ALA A 322 -65.60 -26.62 -21.17
N GLY A 323 -65.93 -25.46 -20.60
CA GLY A 323 -64.97 -24.39 -20.33
C GLY A 323 -63.92 -24.79 -19.29
N ARG A 324 -64.31 -25.54 -18.25
CA ARG A 324 -63.37 -26.03 -17.23
C ARG A 324 -62.46 -27.13 -17.74
N PHE A 325 -62.95 -28.06 -18.55
CA PHE A 325 -62.09 -29.05 -19.20
C PHE A 325 -61.09 -28.39 -20.16
N LEU A 326 -61.52 -27.35 -20.89
CA LEU A 326 -60.61 -26.59 -21.74
C LEU A 326 -59.54 -25.85 -20.92
N ALA A 327 -59.93 -25.22 -19.81
CA ALA A 327 -58.99 -24.57 -18.89
C ALA A 327 -58.01 -25.58 -18.26
N GLN A 328 -58.50 -26.75 -17.85
CA GLN A 328 -57.67 -27.83 -17.32
C GLN A 328 -56.67 -28.33 -18.37
N LYS A 329 -57.13 -28.53 -19.61
CA LYS A 329 -56.27 -28.92 -20.73
C LYS A 329 -55.18 -27.87 -21.01
N ASN A 330 -55.53 -26.59 -21.03
CA ASN A 330 -54.53 -25.52 -21.20
C ASN A 330 -53.53 -25.47 -20.03
N THR A 331 -53.97 -25.74 -18.79
CA THR A 331 -53.03 -25.84 -17.65
C THR A 331 -52.14 -27.06 -17.74
N GLU A 332 -52.65 -28.18 -18.23
CA GLU A 332 -51.90 -29.41 -18.49
C GLU A 332 -50.83 -29.18 -19.56
N GLU A 333 -51.21 -28.65 -20.73
CA GLU A 333 -50.27 -28.30 -21.81
C GLU A 333 -49.18 -27.32 -21.34
N ASN A 334 -49.54 -26.32 -20.53
CA ASN A 334 -48.57 -25.37 -19.97
C ASN A 334 -47.63 -26.01 -18.94
N LEU A 335 -48.11 -26.98 -18.15
CA LEU A 335 -47.28 -27.75 -17.23
C LEU A 335 -46.34 -28.71 -17.98
N GLU A 336 -46.80 -29.34 -19.06
CA GLU A 336 -45.98 -30.17 -19.94
C GLU A 336 -44.84 -29.35 -20.55
N LEU A 337 -45.13 -28.16 -21.10
CA LEU A 337 -44.10 -27.25 -21.60
C LEU A 337 -43.08 -26.88 -20.52
N GLN A 338 -43.53 -26.57 -19.30
CA GLN A 338 -42.63 -26.28 -18.17
C GLN A 338 -41.79 -27.49 -17.76
N MET A 339 -42.35 -28.70 -17.84
CA MET A 339 -41.62 -29.94 -17.58
C MET A 339 -40.53 -30.15 -18.64
N GLU A 340 -40.84 -30.00 -19.92
CA GLU A 340 -39.86 -30.11 -21.01
C GLU A 340 -38.72 -29.10 -20.84
N ASP A 341 -39.04 -27.85 -20.51
CA ASP A 341 -38.07 -26.79 -20.21
C ASP A 341 -37.16 -27.13 -19.02
N CYS A 342 -37.73 -27.71 -17.97
CA CYS A 342 -36.97 -28.15 -16.80
C CYS A 342 -36.07 -29.35 -17.12
N GLU A 343 -36.54 -30.27 -17.95
CA GLU A 343 -35.76 -31.42 -18.42
C GLU A 343 -34.61 -30.99 -19.34
N GLU A 344 -34.84 -30.02 -20.22
CA GLU A 344 -33.80 -29.44 -21.07
C GLU A 344 -32.71 -28.75 -20.22
N ARG A 345 -33.10 -27.91 -19.24
CA ARG A 345 -32.13 -27.31 -18.30
C ARG A 345 -31.36 -28.36 -17.51
N ARG A 346 -32.03 -29.44 -17.09
CA ARG A 346 -31.37 -30.56 -16.39
C ARG A 346 -30.33 -31.24 -17.29
N ARG A 347 -30.68 -31.52 -18.55
CA ARG A 347 -29.75 -32.11 -19.54
C ARG A 347 -28.56 -31.18 -19.81
N GLN A 348 -28.78 -29.87 -19.90
CA GLN A 348 -27.70 -28.88 -20.07
C GLN A 348 -26.77 -28.82 -18.85
N LEU A 349 -27.32 -28.82 -17.64
CA LEU A 349 -26.56 -28.82 -16.40
C LEU A 349 -25.77 -30.13 -16.22
N GLU A 350 -26.35 -31.28 -16.54
CA GLU A 350 -25.64 -32.57 -16.54
C GLU A 350 -24.49 -32.60 -17.54
N ALA A 351 -24.68 -32.03 -18.73
CA ALA A 351 -23.62 -31.93 -19.72
C ALA A 351 -22.49 -30.99 -19.26
N LEU A 352 -22.83 -29.89 -18.59
CA LEU A 352 -21.85 -28.96 -18.01
C LEU A 352 -21.10 -29.62 -16.86
N MET A 353 -21.80 -30.34 -15.99
CA MET A 353 -21.19 -31.09 -14.88
C MET A 353 -20.18 -32.12 -15.40
N LYS A 354 -20.52 -32.90 -16.43
CA LYS A 354 -19.59 -33.84 -17.06
C LYS A 354 -18.36 -33.16 -17.68
N LYS A 355 -18.52 -31.96 -18.27
CA LYS A 355 -17.39 -31.17 -18.79
C LYS A 355 -16.49 -30.70 -17.66
N LEU A 356 -17.07 -30.17 -16.57
CA LEU A 356 -16.30 -29.74 -15.40
C LEU A 356 -15.61 -30.90 -14.71
N GLU A 357 -16.24 -32.07 -14.59
CA GLU A 357 -15.61 -33.29 -14.07
C GLU A 357 -14.44 -33.74 -14.95
N LEU A 358 -14.55 -33.62 -16.28
CA LEU A 358 -13.45 -33.90 -17.20
C LEU A 358 -12.32 -32.86 -17.04
N GLU A 359 -12.63 -31.58 -16.94
CA GLU A 359 -11.65 -30.52 -16.67
C GLU A 359 -10.97 -30.71 -15.31
N GLU A 360 -11.71 -31.08 -14.28
CA GLU A 360 -11.18 -31.38 -12.95
C GLU A 360 -10.29 -32.63 -13.00
N ALA A 361 -10.68 -33.68 -13.72
CA ALA A 361 -9.84 -34.86 -13.93
C ALA A 361 -8.58 -34.51 -14.73
N LEU A 362 -8.68 -33.69 -15.77
CA LEU A 362 -7.53 -33.18 -16.51
C LEU A 362 -6.63 -32.35 -15.59
N LEU A 363 -7.16 -31.50 -14.72
CA LEU A 363 -6.35 -30.71 -13.78
C LEU A 363 -5.73 -31.57 -12.66
N LYS A 364 -6.45 -32.59 -12.17
CA LYS A 364 -5.96 -33.51 -11.13
C LYS A 364 -4.92 -34.49 -11.66
N PHE A 365 -5.06 -34.93 -12.91
CA PHE A 365 -4.22 -35.99 -13.49
C PHE A 365 -3.26 -35.50 -14.59
N HIS A 366 -3.34 -34.25 -15.04
CA HIS A 366 -2.21 -33.59 -15.70
C HIS A 366 -1.11 -33.34 -14.68
N GLN A 367 -0.27 -34.35 -14.48
CA GLN A 367 1.13 -34.12 -14.17
C GLN A 367 1.77 -33.42 -15.39
N THR A 368 1.75 -32.09 -15.42
CA THR A 368 2.75 -31.36 -16.19
C THR A 368 4.14 -31.69 -15.62
N PRO A 369 5.15 -31.97 -16.45
CA PRO A 369 6.49 -32.27 -15.97
C PRO A 369 7.11 -30.99 -15.35
N SER A 370 6.96 -30.83 -14.03
CA SER A 370 7.92 -30.25 -13.07
C SER A 370 7.19 -29.73 -11.83
N SER A 371 6.83 -30.65 -10.93
CA SER A 371 6.50 -30.26 -9.53
C SER A 371 7.67 -29.50 -8.86
N ASP A 372 8.90 -29.68 -9.34
CA ASP A 372 10.08 -28.94 -8.87
C ASP A 372 10.13 -27.49 -9.36
N GLY A 373 9.50 -27.19 -10.50
CA GLY A 373 9.46 -25.84 -11.08
C GLY A 373 8.57 -24.91 -10.27
N PHE A 374 7.37 -25.38 -9.89
CA PHE A 374 6.44 -24.61 -9.06
C PHE A 374 6.97 -24.39 -7.64
N ASN A 375 7.53 -25.41 -6.99
CA ASN A 375 8.14 -25.27 -5.67
C ASN A 375 9.35 -24.30 -5.69
N SER A 376 10.13 -24.30 -6.77
CA SER A 376 11.24 -23.36 -6.96
C SER A 376 10.75 -21.93 -7.18
N ILE A 377 9.67 -21.74 -7.95
CA ILE A 377 9.04 -20.43 -8.16
C ILE A 377 8.40 -19.92 -6.87
N GLU A 378 7.72 -20.78 -6.11
CA GLU A 378 7.12 -20.44 -4.82
C GLU A 378 8.19 -20.01 -3.80
N LYS A 379 9.31 -20.75 -3.73
CA LYS A 379 10.46 -20.36 -2.90
C LYS A 379 11.08 -19.03 -3.33
N LYS A 380 11.17 -18.77 -4.63
CA LYS A 380 11.64 -17.46 -5.14
C LYS A 380 10.68 -16.34 -4.80
N MET A 381 9.37 -16.57 -4.98
CA MET A 381 8.33 -15.58 -4.69
C MET A 381 8.28 -15.24 -3.19
N THR A 382 8.40 -16.25 -2.33
CA THR A 382 8.47 -16.05 -0.87
C THR A 382 9.76 -15.35 -0.45
N ALA A 383 10.90 -15.67 -1.05
CA ALA A 383 12.15 -14.95 -0.82
C ALA A 383 12.04 -13.46 -1.23
N THR A 384 11.49 -13.16 -2.41
CA THR A 384 11.26 -11.77 -2.85
C THR A 384 10.25 -11.05 -1.97
N LEU A 385 9.25 -11.76 -1.45
CA LEU A 385 8.26 -11.17 -0.55
C LEU A 385 8.90 -10.78 0.79
N GLU A 386 9.76 -11.62 1.36
CA GLU A 386 10.47 -11.29 2.59
C GLU A 386 11.49 -10.17 2.39
N GLU A 387 12.18 -10.13 1.25
CA GLU A 387 13.06 -9.02 0.87
C GLU A 387 12.29 -7.69 0.76
N GLU A 388 11.14 -7.68 0.09
CA GLU A 388 10.31 -6.48 -0.03
C GLU A 388 9.68 -6.06 1.31
N LYS A 389 9.34 -7.02 2.19
CA LYS A 389 8.93 -6.70 3.57
C LYS A 389 10.06 -6.05 4.37
N ALA A 390 11.28 -6.57 4.27
CA ALA A 390 12.45 -5.98 4.94
C ALA A 390 12.73 -4.56 4.42
N ARG A 391 12.63 -4.37 3.11
CA ARG A 391 12.76 -3.06 2.47
C ARG A 391 11.68 -2.08 2.92
N LEU A 392 10.43 -2.54 3.03
CA LEU A 392 9.32 -1.74 3.55
C LEU A 392 9.55 -1.32 5.01
N GLN A 393 10.01 -2.25 5.86
CA GLN A 393 10.33 -1.95 7.25
C GLN A 393 11.45 -0.91 7.37
N LEU A 394 12.50 -1.02 6.55
CA LEU A 394 13.59 -0.05 6.50
C LEU A 394 13.08 1.33 6.07
N ALA A 395 12.28 1.40 5.01
CA ALA A 395 11.66 2.64 4.56
C ALA A 395 10.76 3.27 5.63
N HIS A 396 9.97 2.46 6.33
CA HIS A 396 9.11 2.93 7.42
C HIS A 396 9.94 3.51 8.59
N ASN A 397 11.02 2.84 8.98
CA ASN A 397 11.93 3.33 10.00
C ASN A 397 12.57 4.67 9.59
N ASN A 398 12.98 4.83 8.33
CA ASN A 398 13.52 6.07 7.81
C ASN A 398 12.49 7.22 7.82
N VAL A 399 11.23 6.92 7.48
CA VAL A 399 10.15 7.91 7.54
C VAL A 399 9.88 8.34 8.99
N ILE A 400 9.85 7.41 9.94
CA ILE A 400 9.71 7.74 11.37
C ILE A 400 10.86 8.64 11.83
N LYS A 401 12.11 8.29 11.51
CA LYS A 401 13.29 9.12 11.86
C LYS A 401 13.19 10.52 11.26
N SER A 402 12.75 10.62 10.00
CA SER A 402 12.57 11.91 9.31
C SER A 402 11.45 12.75 9.93
N GLN A 403 10.34 12.12 10.33
CA GLN A 403 9.23 12.79 11.02
C GLN A 403 9.64 13.29 12.41
N GLN A 404 10.40 12.49 13.17
CA GLN A 404 10.95 12.90 14.46
C GLN A 404 11.90 14.09 14.31
N LEU A 405 12.78 14.07 13.31
CA LEU A 405 13.67 15.18 13.01
C LEU A 405 12.89 16.45 12.63
N LEU A 406 11.85 16.32 11.80
CA LEU A 406 11.00 17.45 11.44
C LEU A 406 10.31 18.05 12.66
N LEU A 407 9.75 17.21 13.54
CA LEU A 407 9.13 17.66 14.78
C LEU A 407 10.13 18.38 15.71
N ALA A 408 11.36 17.85 15.83
CA ALA A 408 12.42 18.48 16.60
C ALA A 408 12.81 19.85 16.05
N ILE A 409 12.90 19.98 14.72
CA ILE A 409 13.17 21.27 14.05
C ILE A 409 12.02 22.25 14.26
N GLN A 410 10.77 21.82 14.06
CA GLN A 410 9.58 22.65 14.29
C GLN A 410 9.53 23.16 15.74
N THR A 411 9.73 22.26 16.70
CA THR A 411 9.77 22.59 18.13
C THR A 411 10.93 23.54 18.45
N GLY A 412 12.10 23.35 17.81
CA GLY A 412 13.25 24.24 17.94
C GLY A 412 12.96 25.65 17.42
N ILE A 413 12.32 25.77 16.25
CA ILE A 413 11.89 27.03 15.65
C ILE A 413 10.84 27.71 16.53
N ASP A 414 9.85 26.96 17.03
CA ASP A 414 8.83 27.49 17.94
C ASP A 414 9.43 28.02 19.24
N ASN A 415 10.37 27.28 19.83
CA ASN A 415 11.10 27.73 21.01
C ASN A 415 11.91 29.00 20.76
N LEU A 416 12.56 29.10 19.59
CA LEU A 416 13.31 30.30 19.20
C LEU A 416 12.36 31.49 19.00
N TYR A 417 11.24 31.26 18.30
CA TYR A 417 10.20 32.25 18.06
C TYR A 417 9.64 32.82 19.38
N ILE A 418 9.27 31.95 20.33
CA ILE A 418 8.75 32.35 21.65
C ILE A 418 9.78 33.19 22.42
N ARG A 419 11.08 32.86 22.32
CA ARG A 419 12.14 33.65 23.00
C ARG A 419 12.34 35.02 22.36
N LEU A 420 12.20 35.12 21.04
CA LEU A 420 12.45 36.35 20.29
C LEU A 420 11.22 37.26 20.20
N ILE A 421 9.99 36.76 20.41
CA ILE A 421 8.76 37.53 20.23
C ILE A 421 8.74 38.82 21.08
N GLY A 422 9.30 38.80 22.30
CA GLY A 422 9.33 39.94 23.22
C GLY A 422 10.32 41.06 22.86
N ILE A 423 11.10 40.92 21.79
CA ILE A 423 12.10 41.91 21.35
C ILE A 423 11.46 42.88 20.36
N THR A 424 11.35 44.14 20.73
CA THR A 424 10.76 45.20 19.88
C THR A 424 11.76 45.71 18.83
N LEU A 425 11.42 45.65 17.55
CA LEU A 425 12.24 46.25 16.50
C LEU A 425 12.01 47.78 16.39
N PRO A 426 13.00 48.57 15.95
CA PRO A 426 12.81 49.98 15.65
C PRO A 426 11.82 50.19 14.49
N ALA A 427 10.96 51.20 14.60
CA ALA A 427 9.82 51.49 13.71
C ALA A 427 10.15 51.65 12.20
N THR A 428 11.42 51.66 11.82
CA THR A 428 11.89 51.70 10.42
C THR A 428 11.95 50.33 9.74
N GLN A 429 11.93 49.22 10.48
CA GLN A 429 11.86 47.87 9.92
C GLN A 429 10.42 47.36 10.06
N LYS A 430 9.80 46.97 8.93
CA LYS A 430 8.42 46.45 8.94
C LYS A 430 8.37 45.17 9.79
N GLU A 431 7.75 45.24 10.97
CA GLU A 431 7.29 44.05 11.67
C GLU A 431 6.20 43.40 10.81
N ALA A 432 6.49 42.22 10.26
CA ALA A 432 5.45 41.38 9.67
C ALA A 432 4.41 41.10 10.77
N ALA A 433 3.15 41.46 10.50
CA ALA A 433 2.07 41.35 11.45
C ALA A 433 2.05 39.96 12.09
N VAL A 434 2.07 39.92 13.42
CA VAL A 434 1.93 38.71 14.21
C VAL A 434 0.52 38.17 13.97
N SER A 435 0.38 37.34 12.94
CA SER A 435 -0.81 36.52 12.75
C SER A 435 -0.62 35.23 13.52
N ASP A 436 -1.66 34.80 14.25
CA ASP A 436 -1.68 33.59 15.10
C ASP A 436 -1.45 32.27 14.33
N THR A 437 -1.27 32.32 13.01
CA THR A 437 -1.08 31.16 12.13
C THR A 437 0.14 31.33 11.21
N LEU A 438 1.32 31.62 11.79
CA LEU A 438 2.55 31.69 11.00
C LEU A 438 3.11 30.28 10.75
N ASP A 439 3.29 29.92 9.48
CA ASP A 439 3.93 28.67 9.06
C ASP A 439 5.39 28.58 9.57
N VAL A 440 5.94 27.37 9.66
CA VAL A 440 7.29 27.09 10.21
C VAL A 440 8.36 27.95 9.52
N TYR A 441 8.24 28.13 8.20
CA TYR A 441 9.12 28.99 7.42
C TYR A 441 8.96 30.47 7.78
N GLY A 442 7.73 30.94 7.98
CA GLY A 442 7.47 32.32 8.41
C GLY A 442 8.01 32.60 9.82
N LYS A 443 7.89 31.63 10.75
CA LYS A 443 8.50 31.72 12.08
C LYS A 443 10.01 31.78 12.00
N LEU A 444 10.63 31.02 11.09
CA LEU A 444 12.07 31.04 10.87
C LEU A 444 12.55 32.38 10.28
N GLU A 445 11.87 32.91 9.26
CA GLU A 445 12.18 34.23 8.68
C GLU A 445 12.03 35.35 9.71
N TYR A 446 11.00 35.27 10.56
CA TYR A 446 10.83 36.18 11.70
C TYR A 446 11.99 36.10 12.70
N CYS A 447 12.44 34.88 13.04
CA CYS A 447 13.58 34.68 13.92
C CYS A 447 14.88 35.19 13.28
N GLU A 448 15.09 34.97 11.99
CA GLU A 448 16.25 35.44 11.24
C GLU A 448 16.35 36.96 11.28
N GLY A 449 15.26 37.68 10.95
CA GLY A 449 15.23 39.14 11.00
C GLY A 449 15.57 39.70 12.39
N LYS A 450 15.02 39.10 13.45
CA LYS A 450 15.32 39.49 14.83
C LYS A 450 16.75 39.18 15.26
N LEU A 451 17.29 38.02 14.89
CA LEU A 451 18.67 37.64 15.20
C LEU A 451 19.68 38.52 14.45
N MET A 452 19.38 38.90 13.21
CA MET A 452 20.19 39.84 12.44
C MET A 452 20.21 41.22 13.10
N TYR A 453 19.05 41.73 13.52
CA TYR A 453 18.96 42.97 14.30
C TYR A 453 19.75 42.90 15.61
N LEU A 454 19.63 41.81 16.38
CA LEU A 454 20.41 41.62 17.61
C LEU A 454 21.91 41.56 17.35
N THR A 455 22.33 40.89 16.27
CA THR A 455 23.73 40.78 15.86
C THR A 455 24.30 42.14 15.46
N GLU A 456 23.54 42.93 14.72
CA GLU A 456 23.92 44.30 14.35
C GLU A 456 23.98 45.20 15.58
N ARG A 457 23.00 45.10 16.50
CA ARG A 457 23.00 45.84 17.77
C ARG A 457 24.17 45.44 18.66
N MET A 458 24.53 44.16 18.70
CA MET A 458 25.70 43.66 19.42
C MET A 458 27.01 44.18 18.81
N LYS A 459 27.09 44.33 17.48
CA LYS A 459 28.25 44.95 16.82
C LYS A 459 28.35 46.45 17.07
N MET A 460 27.22 47.16 17.21
CA MET A 460 27.17 48.60 17.53
C MET A 460 27.46 48.90 19.00
N LEU A 461 27.23 47.92 19.89
CA LEU A 461 27.67 47.97 21.28
C LEU A 461 29.17 47.67 21.34
N SER A 462 30.01 48.71 21.40
CA SER A 462 31.43 48.56 21.72
C SER A 462 31.58 47.78 23.04
N ARG A 463 32.57 46.88 23.09
CA ARG A 463 32.91 46.07 24.26
C ARG A 463 33.30 46.96 25.43
N ASN A 464 32.33 47.34 26.26
CA ASN A 464 32.58 47.91 27.57
C ASN A 464 32.79 46.74 28.53
N GLU A 465 33.97 46.63 29.13
CA GLU A 465 34.33 45.56 30.10
C GLU A 465 33.33 45.47 31.28
N GLU A 466 32.64 46.57 31.58
CA GLU A 466 31.56 46.64 32.59
C GLU A 466 30.28 45.90 32.18
N VAL A 467 29.97 45.82 30.89
CA VAL A 467 28.77 45.10 30.40
C VAL A 467 29.05 43.59 30.35
N ASP A 468 30.25 43.18 29.96
CA ASP A 468 30.66 41.76 29.94
C ASP A 468 30.69 41.15 31.37
N THR A 469 31.10 41.94 32.36
CA THR A 469 31.10 41.54 33.78
C THR A 469 29.68 41.49 34.35
N MET A 470 28.85 42.49 34.08
CA MET A 470 27.44 42.48 34.53
C MET A 470 26.62 41.37 33.87
N VAL A 471 26.85 41.07 32.58
CA VAL A 471 26.20 39.95 31.89
C VAL A 471 26.70 38.61 32.42
N SER A 472 28.00 38.47 32.74
CA SER A 472 28.53 37.27 33.41
C SER A 472 27.89 37.06 34.79
N ASP A 473 27.80 38.10 35.62
CA ASP A 473 27.19 38.02 36.95
C ASP A 473 25.69 37.70 36.87
N ILE A 474 24.98 38.23 35.87
CA ILE A 474 23.56 37.92 35.64
C ILE A 474 23.37 36.48 35.15
N LEU A 475 24.22 35.99 34.24
CA LEU A 475 24.19 34.59 33.76
C LEU A 475 24.57 33.60 34.87
N GLU A 476 25.57 33.92 35.68
CA GLU A 476 25.99 33.08 36.81
C GLU A 476 24.91 33.06 37.91
N SER A 477 24.29 34.21 38.21
CA SER A 477 23.18 34.29 39.18
C SER A 477 21.86 33.68 38.69
N THR A 478 21.63 33.57 37.38
CA THR A 478 20.45 32.90 36.81
C THR A 478 20.64 31.39 36.68
N THR A 479 21.83 30.93 36.31
CA THR A 479 22.17 29.48 36.31
C THR A 479 22.18 28.89 37.72
N LEU A 480 22.52 29.68 38.76
CA LEU A 480 22.38 29.29 40.16
C LEU A 480 20.93 29.11 40.64
N LYS A 481 19.94 29.70 39.96
CA LYS A 481 18.51 29.59 40.30
C LYS A 481 17.82 28.41 39.59
N GLU A 482 18.49 27.76 38.64
CA GLU A 482 17.94 26.68 37.83
C GLU A 482 18.06 25.34 38.58
N LYS A 483 16.96 24.88 39.20
CA LYS A 483 16.94 23.68 40.07
C LYS A 483 17.13 22.34 39.34
N HIS A 484 17.10 22.34 38.01
CA HIS A 484 17.19 21.14 37.21
C HIS A 484 18.48 21.18 36.39
N ASN A 485 19.47 20.40 36.81
CA ASN A 485 20.61 20.07 35.96
C ASN A 485 20.08 19.34 34.72
N THR A 486 19.95 20.03 33.59
CA THR A 486 19.73 19.42 32.28
C THR A 486 21.01 18.69 31.89
N ARG A 487 21.08 17.41 32.29
CA ARG A 487 22.08 16.47 31.81
C ARG A 487 21.91 16.37 30.30
N ILE A 488 22.81 17.01 29.55
CA ILE A 488 22.89 16.84 28.10
C ILE A 488 23.30 15.40 27.84
N THR A 489 22.32 14.54 27.54
CA THR A 489 22.56 13.24 26.94
C THR A 489 22.88 13.49 25.47
N PHE A 490 24.14 13.28 25.09
CA PHE A 490 24.46 13.07 23.69
C PHE A 490 23.78 11.77 23.27
N GLU A 491 22.87 11.84 22.31
CA GLU A 491 22.47 10.64 21.57
C GLU A 491 23.74 10.13 20.89
N ASP A 492 24.24 9.00 21.39
CA ASP A 492 25.25 8.22 20.69
C ASP A 492 24.72 8.02 19.27
N GLN A 493 25.40 8.60 18.28
CA GLN A 493 25.20 8.25 16.88
C GLN A 493 25.26 6.73 16.83
N GLU A 494 24.15 6.11 16.47
CA GLU A 494 24.05 4.67 16.21
C GLU A 494 25.30 4.28 15.42
N GLU A 495 26.17 3.49 16.07
CA GLU A 495 27.32 2.88 15.43
C GLU A 495 26.82 2.27 14.12
N ASP A 496 27.39 2.73 13.02
CA ASP A 496 27.35 2.01 11.74
C ASP A 496 27.66 0.55 12.06
N VAL A 497 26.64 -0.29 12.00
CA VAL A 497 26.77 -1.75 12.03
C VAL A 497 27.47 -2.11 10.73
N ILE A 498 28.78 -1.96 10.72
CA ILE A 498 29.64 -2.67 9.78
C ILE A 498 29.49 -4.12 10.18
N GLU A 499 28.66 -4.81 9.41
CA GLU A 499 28.46 -6.25 9.37
C GLU A 499 29.84 -6.92 9.27
N THR A 500 30.44 -7.17 10.43
CA THR A 500 31.77 -7.75 10.54
C THR A 500 31.58 -9.24 10.40
N PHE A 501 32.03 -9.74 9.25
CA PHE A 501 32.21 -11.15 8.91
C PHE A 501 32.39 -12.05 10.15
N GLN A 502 31.52 -13.04 10.27
CA GLN A 502 31.65 -14.17 11.19
C GLN A 502 33.02 -14.83 11.00
N PHE A 503 33.94 -14.56 11.93
CA PHE A 503 35.03 -15.47 12.24
C PHE A 503 34.73 -16.12 13.59
N ALA A 504 34.62 -17.44 13.56
CA ALA A 504 34.50 -18.27 14.75
C ALA A 504 35.75 -18.15 15.64
N ASP A 505 35.50 -18.06 16.95
CA ASP A 505 36.38 -18.35 18.07
C ASP A 505 37.79 -17.74 18.08
N VAL A 506 37.92 -16.58 18.75
CA VAL A 506 39.13 -16.24 19.51
C VAL A 506 38.73 -15.52 20.81
N ASP A 507 39.08 -16.15 21.93
CA ASP A 507 38.93 -15.73 23.33
C ASP A 507 38.70 -14.23 23.58
N HIS A 508 37.49 -13.89 24.06
CA HIS A 508 37.26 -12.62 24.74
C HIS A 508 37.97 -12.65 26.09
N SER A 509 39.16 -12.03 26.15
CA SER A 509 39.78 -11.64 27.41
C SER A 509 38.76 -10.85 28.24
N TYR A 510 38.44 -11.35 29.44
CA TYR A 510 37.51 -10.74 30.37
C TYR A 510 37.80 -9.24 30.56
N VAL A 511 36.89 -8.38 30.09
CA VAL A 511 36.93 -6.93 30.31
C VAL A 511 35.98 -6.60 31.47
N PRO A 512 36.50 -6.21 32.65
CA PRO A 512 35.66 -5.97 33.82
C PRO A 512 34.70 -4.80 33.59
N SER A 513 33.42 -5.00 33.89
CA SER A 513 32.42 -3.93 33.82
C SER A 513 32.74 -2.79 34.80
N ARG A 514 32.28 -1.57 34.50
CA ARG A 514 32.45 -0.41 35.39
C ARG A 514 31.95 -0.68 36.82
N ALA A 515 30.91 -1.49 36.99
CA ALA A 515 30.41 -1.90 38.30
C ALA A 515 31.39 -2.83 39.02
N GLU A 516 32.07 -3.73 38.30
CA GLU A 516 33.09 -4.64 38.82
C GLU A 516 34.34 -3.89 39.28
N ILE A 517 34.81 -2.92 38.48
CA ILE A 517 35.94 -2.04 38.81
C ILE A 517 35.61 -1.24 40.07
N LYS A 518 34.38 -0.72 40.17
CA LYS A 518 33.92 0.00 41.35
C LYS A 518 33.86 -0.91 42.59
N ARG A 519 33.42 -2.16 42.43
CA ARG A 519 33.38 -3.18 43.49
C ARG A 519 34.79 -3.57 43.97
N GLN A 520 35.74 -3.71 43.05
CA GLN A 520 37.15 -3.96 43.37
C GLN A 520 37.79 -2.74 44.07
N GLY A 521 37.52 -1.53 43.60
CA GLY A 521 37.97 -0.30 44.26
C GLY A 521 37.43 -0.18 45.68
N GLN A 522 36.16 -0.51 45.90
CA GLN A 522 35.53 -0.53 47.22
C GLN A 522 36.21 -1.56 48.14
N ARG A 523 36.47 -2.78 47.65
CA ARG A 523 37.17 -3.83 48.41
C ARG A 523 38.62 -3.44 48.77
N LEU A 524 39.31 -2.73 47.89
CA LEU A 524 40.67 -2.20 48.16
C LEU A 524 40.65 -1.12 49.26
N ILE A 525 39.64 -0.25 49.26
CA ILE A 525 39.45 0.78 50.28
C ILE A 525 39.07 0.15 51.62
N GLU A 526 38.16 -0.81 51.64
CA GLU A 526 37.76 -1.57 52.84
C GLU A 526 38.92 -2.40 53.41
N GLY A 527 39.77 -2.96 52.54
CA GLY A 527 40.98 -3.67 52.93
C GLY A 527 42.05 -2.77 53.54
N LYS A 528 42.12 -1.50 53.14
CA LYS A 528 43.05 -0.49 53.68
C LYS A 528 42.54 0.17 54.96
N LEU A 529 41.22 0.19 55.20
CA LEU A 529 40.59 0.78 56.39
C LEU A 529 40.43 -0.20 57.57
N LYS A 530 40.63 -1.51 57.36
CA LYS A 530 40.73 -2.46 58.48
C LYS A 530 42.08 -2.33 59.17
N VAL A 531 42.16 -1.38 60.11
CA VAL A 531 43.21 -1.27 61.12
C VAL A 531 43.42 -2.63 61.78
N SER A 532 44.64 -3.15 61.68
CA SER A 532 45.11 -4.34 62.39
C SER A 532 45.01 -4.10 63.91
N LYS A 533 43.99 -4.66 64.55
CA LYS A 533 43.94 -4.74 66.02
C LYS A 533 45.13 -5.59 66.50
N LYS A 534 46.13 -4.94 67.09
CA LYS A 534 47.24 -5.60 67.80
C LYS A 534 46.67 -6.54 68.87
N LYS A 535 47.03 -7.82 68.82
CA LYS A 535 46.85 -8.76 69.95
C LYS A 535 47.73 -8.30 71.12
N LYS A 536 47.13 -8.10 72.29
CA LYS A 536 47.86 -7.88 73.55
C LYS A 536 48.54 -9.19 73.97
N LYS A 537 49.81 -9.11 74.37
CA LYS A 537 50.42 -10.03 75.32
C LYS A 537 50.08 -9.58 76.72
#